data_AF-A0A950SMI2-F1
#
_entry.id   AF-A0A950SMI2-F1
#
_cell.length_a   1.000
_cell.length_b   1.000
_cell.length_c   1.000
_cell.angle_alpha   90.00
_cell.angle_beta   90.00
_cell.angle_gamma   90.00
#
_symmetry.space_group_name_H-M   'P 1'
#
loop_
_entity.id
_entity.type
_entity.pdbx_description
1 polymer ?
#
loop_
_entity_poly.entity_id
_entity_poly.type
_entity_poly.pdbx_seq_one_letter_code
_entity_poly.pdbx_strand_id
1 'polypeptide(L)'
;MIAYKFLRSGRIGPFSAFQWPEPGVWVHAPRDLAACQRGIHACRPSDLPWWLADELWEIQLDGRVQPDEHKIIAPAGRLRSQIEAWTPACAQEYADACAWRAQGRALEALTRAGHRHEAHQLATCATLDDVLVAARQLAGDISDTRISLTMAGDGAFRALTGAPPPSAYIAAHAAMRLDGAAGFAAERAWQSDWLVERLGLRAGH
;
A
#
# COMPACT_ATOMS: atom_id res chain seq x y z
N MET A 1 7.67 -10.49 20.23
CA MET A 1 6.45 -10.07 19.50
C MET A 1 6.52 -10.58 18.07
N ILE A 2 5.41 -11.01 17.46
CA ILE A 2 5.34 -11.32 16.02
C ILE A 2 4.87 -10.09 15.26
N ALA A 3 5.49 -9.82 14.11
CA ALA A 3 5.20 -8.69 13.24
C ALA A 3 5.55 -9.05 11.79
N TYR A 4 5.45 -8.07 10.89
CA TYR A 4 5.69 -8.28 9.46
C TYR A 4 6.80 -7.38 8.93
N LYS A 5 7.47 -7.83 7.87
CA LYS A 5 8.52 -7.06 7.20
C LYS A 5 8.54 -7.32 5.71
N PHE A 6 8.35 -6.26 4.94
CA PHE A 6 8.60 -6.27 3.52
C PHE A 6 10.08 -6.06 3.21
N LEU A 7 10.59 -6.82 2.24
CA LEU A 7 11.96 -6.83 1.76
C LEU A 7 11.97 -6.87 0.24
N ARG A 8 13.05 -6.40 -0.38
CA ARG A 8 13.34 -6.72 -1.78
C ARG A 8 13.78 -8.18 -1.89
N SER A 9 13.74 -8.69 -3.11
CA SER A 9 14.19 -10.04 -3.45
C SER A 9 15.56 -10.37 -2.82
N GLY A 10 15.65 -11.52 -2.16
CA GLY A 10 16.85 -11.96 -1.45
C GLY A 10 16.97 -11.44 -0.01
N ARG A 11 15.84 -11.11 0.64
CA ARG A 11 15.76 -10.60 2.02
C ARG A 11 16.51 -9.28 2.24
N ILE A 12 16.48 -8.39 1.26
CA ILE A 12 17.22 -7.13 1.29
C ILE A 12 16.32 -5.99 1.77
N GLY A 13 16.78 -5.23 2.76
CA GLY A 13 16.07 -4.04 3.23
C GLY A 13 15.92 -2.99 2.12
N PRO A 14 14.69 -2.53 1.78
CA PRO A 14 14.49 -1.65 0.63
C PRO A 14 15.22 -0.30 0.70
N PHE A 15 15.41 0.24 1.91
CA PHE A 15 16.10 1.51 2.14
C PHE A 15 17.51 1.33 2.71
N SER A 16 17.71 0.37 3.60
CA SER A 16 18.99 0.15 4.27
C SER A 16 19.99 -0.64 3.44
N ALA A 17 19.54 -1.33 2.38
CA ALA A 17 20.29 -2.34 1.61
C ALA A 17 20.88 -3.50 2.45
N PHE A 18 20.62 -3.52 3.76
CA PHE A 18 20.99 -4.60 4.66
C PHE A 18 20.32 -5.91 4.23
N GLN A 19 21.14 -6.91 3.93
CA GLN A 19 20.68 -8.26 3.66
C GLN A 19 20.44 -8.99 4.99
N TRP A 20 19.21 -9.43 5.21
CA TRP A 20 18.88 -10.22 6.38
C TRP A 20 19.50 -11.61 6.27
N PRO A 21 20.02 -12.16 7.39
CA PRO A 21 20.55 -13.52 7.42
C PRO A 21 19.43 -14.54 7.17
N GLU A 22 19.83 -15.82 7.09
CA GLU A 22 18.87 -16.91 6.96
C GLU A 22 17.81 -16.89 8.08
N PRO A 23 16.59 -17.35 7.79
CA PRO A 23 15.51 -17.41 8.78
C PRO A 23 15.95 -18.13 10.06
N GLY A 24 15.55 -17.59 11.22
CA GLY A 24 15.94 -18.09 12.53
C GLY A 24 17.15 -17.38 13.16
N VAL A 25 17.99 -16.72 12.37
CA VAL A 25 19.18 -16.00 12.85
C VAL A 25 18.81 -14.60 13.36
N TRP A 26 19.25 -14.28 14.58
CA TRP A 26 18.98 -13.00 15.23
C TRP A 26 19.89 -11.89 14.71
N VAL A 27 19.29 -10.74 14.45
CA VAL A 27 19.96 -9.46 14.17
C VAL A 27 19.71 -8.52 15.34
N HIS A 28 20.78 -7.89 15.82
CA HIS A 28 20.72 -6.92 16.91
C HIS A 28 21.07 -5.52 16.39
N ALA A 29 20.29 -4.53 16.79
CA ALA A 29 20.61 -3.14 16.55
C ALA A 29 21.86 -2.72 17.36
N PRO A 30 22.72 -1.84 16.82
CA PRO A 30 23.84 -1.28 17.57
C PRO A 30 23.37 -0.58 18.86
N ARG A 31 24.09 -0.79 19.97
CA ARG A 31 23.68 -0.32 21.31
C ARG A 31 23.82 1.20 21.53
N ASP A 32 24.68 1.87 20.77
CA ASP A 32 25.16 3.23 21.09
C ASP A 32 24.48 4.36 20.30
N LEU A 33 23.39 4.06 19.59
CA LEU A 33 22.69 5.04 18.73
C LEU A 33 21.25 5.19 19.21
N ALA A 34 20.78 6.44 19.29
CA ALA A 34 19.46 6.78 19.83
C ALA A 34 18.37 5.82 19.32
N ALA A 35 17.64 5.20 20.26
CA ALA A 35 16.71 4.09 20.03
C ALA A 35 15.68 4.35 18.91
N CYS A 36 15.33 5.61 18.67
CA CYS A 36 14.33 6.02 17.68
C CYS A 36 14.81 6.00 16.22
N GLN A 37 16.11 5.85 15.94
CA GLN A 37 16.64 6.02 14.57
C GLN A 37 17.28 4.78 13.95
N ARG A 38 17.67 3.75 14.72
CA ARG A 38 18.37 2.56 14.18
C ARG A 38 18.01 1.22 14.83
N GLY A 39 16.79 1.07 15.35
CA GLY A 39 16.29 -0.24 15.77
C GLY A 39 15.92 -1.14 14.59
N ILE A 40 15.62 -2.41 14.87
CA ILE A 40 14.97 -3.29 13.91
C ILE A 40 13.56 -2.77 13.67
N HIS A 41 13.30 -2.34 12.43
CA HIS A 41 11.96 -1.89 12.03
C HIS A 41 11.14 -3.04 11.44
N ALA A 42 9.88 -3.11 11.84
CA ALA A 42 8.85 -3.99 11.28
C ALA A 42 7.52 -3.23 11.24
N CYS A 43 6.47 -3.86 10.70
CA CYS A 43 5.14 -3.28 10.62
C CYS A 43 4.09 -4.20 11.28
N ARG A 44 3.02 -3.57 11.76
CA ARG A 44 1.80 -4.25 12.17
C ARG A 44 1.01 -4.65 10.92
N PRO A 45 0.02 -5.56 11.01
CA PRO A 45 -0.93 -5.79 9.92
C PRO A 45 -1.55 -4.50 9.37
N SER A 46 -1.98 -3.60 10.26
CA SER A 46 -2.54 -2.27 9.94
C SER A 46 -1.62 -1.39 9.10
N ASP A 47 -0.32 -1.65 9.17
CA ASP A 47 0.72 -0.81 8.56
C ASP A 47 1.23 -1.40 7.23
N LEU A 48 0.80 -2.60 6.83
CA LEU A 48 1.27 -3.27 5.60
C LEU A 48 1.23 -2.40 4.33
N PRO A 49 0.18 -1.59 4.06
CA PRO A 49 0.11 -0.76 2.85
C PRO A 49 1.24 0.27 2.71
N TRP A 50 1.94 0.60 3.80
CA TRP A 50 3.06 1.53 3.82
C TRP A 50 4.41 0.89 3.53
N TRP A 51 4.47 -0.45 3.52
CA TRP A 51 5.73 -1.21 3.55
C TRP A 51 6.03 -1.98 2.28
N LEU A 52 5.08 -2.10 1.37
CA LEU A 52 5.09 -2.96 0.17
C LEU A 52 6.44 -3.05 -0.55
N ALA A 53 6.89 -4.29 -0.79
CA ALA A 53 8.08 -4.64 -1.55
C ALA A 53 7.92 -6.07 -2.13
N ASP A 54 9.00 -6.64 -2.69
CA ASP A 54 8.97 -7.91 -3.43
C ASP A 54 8.60 -9.11 -2.55
N GLU A 55 9.07 -9.15 -1.30
CA GLU A 55 8.89 -10.26 -0.37
C GLU A 55 8.26 -9.78 0.93
N LEU A 56 7.26 -10.52 1.44
CA LEU A 56 6.71 -10.31 2.77
C LEU A 56 7.17 -11.44 3.72
N TRP A 57 7.64 -11.06 4.90
CA TRP A 57 8.13 -12.00 5.91
C TRP A 57 7.42 -11.81 7.25
N GLU A 58 7.16 -12.93 7.94
CA GLU A 58 6.94 -12.91 9.38
C GLU A 58 8.28 -12.67 10.09
N ILE A 59 8.32 -11.70 10.99
CA ILE A 59 9.49 -11.37 11.79
C ILE A 59 9.16 -11.50 13.28
N GLN A 60 10.04 -12.17 14.02
CA GLN A 60 9.99 -12.16 15.48
C GLN A 60 10.88 -11.05 16.01
N LEU A 61 10.32 -10.20 16.85
CA LEU A 61 11.02 -9.12 17.55
C LEU A 61 11.26 -9.49 19.02
N ASP A 62 12.41 -9.06 19.54
CA ASP A 62 12.80 -9.21 20.94
C ASP A 62 13.25 -7.88 21.56
N GLY A 63 13.11 -7.79 22.88
CA GLY A 63 13.30 -6.58 23.66
C GLY A 63 12.06 -5.67 23.71
N ARG A 64 12.27 -4.44 24.19
CA ARG A 64 11.19 -3.44 24.32
C ARG A 64 10.79 -2.94 22.94
N VAL A 65 9.65 -3.41 22.44
CA VAL A 65 9.06 -2.93 21.19
C VAL A 65 8.43 -1.56 21.42
N GLN A 66 8.80 -0.59 20.59
CA GLN A 66 8.29 0.76 20.61
C GLN A 66 7.40 1.01 19.39
N PRO A 67 6.14 1.45 19.59
CA PRO A 67 5.29 1.89 18.50
C PRO A 67 5.76 3.23 17.94
N ASP A 68 5.63 3.39 16.63
CA ASP A 68 5.66 4.66 15.90
C ASP A 68 4.45 4.67 14.94
N GLU A 69 4.26 5.74 14.17
CA GLU A 69 3.05 6.00 13.38
C GLU A 69 2.69 4.82 12.46
N HIS A 70 3.59 4.43 11.56
CA HIS A 70 3.39 3.32 10.60
C HIS A 70 4.43 2.21 10.73
N LYS A 71 5.04 2.08 11.91
CA LYS A 71 6.07 1.09 12.16
C LYS A 71 6.18 0.74 13.63
N ILE A 72 6.88 -0.35 13.90
CA ILE A 72 7.37 -0.69 15.23
C ILE A 72 8.87 -0.89 15.20
N ILE A 73 9.50 -0.59 16.32
CA ILE A 73 10.95 -0.56 16.48
C ILE A 73 11.32 -1.49 17.64
N ALA A 74 12.29 -2.39 17.43
CA ALA A 74 12.78 -3.29 18.47
C ALA A 74 14.31 -3.36 18.50
N PRO A 75 14.93 -3.68 19.65
CA PRO A 75 16.38 -3.89 19.74
C PRO A 75 16.90 -5.07 18.92
N ALA A 76 16.08 -6.10 18.71
CA ALA A 76 16.48 -7.30 17.98
C ALA A 76 15.32 -7.89 17.18
N GLY A 77 15.65 -8.62 16.13
CA GLY A 77 14.67 -9.35 15.33
C GLY A 77 15.28 -10.48 14.51
N ARG A 78 14.46 -11.46 14.15
CA ARG A 78 14.80 -12.53 13.20
C ARG A 78 13.64 -12.82 12.27
N LEU A 79 13.94 -13.06 10.99
CA LEU A 79 12.96 -13.59 10.05
C LEU A 79 12.56 -15.00 10.46
N ARG A 80 11.28 -15.35 10.32
CA ARG A 80 10.76 -16.68 10.63
C ARG A 80 10.41 -17.46 9.37
N SER A 81 9.46 -16.95 8.61
CA SER A 81 8.99 -17.55 7.37
C SER A 81 8.57 -16.47 6.40
N GLN A 82 8.76 -16.75 5.11
CA GLN A 82 8.21 -15.92 4.04
C GLN A 82 6.71 -16.19 3.94
N ILE A 83 5.93 -15.16 3.65
CA ILE A 83 4.50 -15.28 3.33
C ILE A 83 4.38 -15.63 1.85
N GLU A 84 4.31 -16.93 1.54
CA GLU A 84 4.30 -17.45 0.17
C GLU A 84 3.09 -16.97 -0.66
N ALA A 85 1.99 -16.60 0.01
CA ALA A 85 0.81 -16.03 -0.63
C ALA A 85 1.07 -14.62 -1.22
N TRP A 86 2.12 -13.90 -0.77
CA TRP A 86 2.54 -12.65 -1.40
C TRP A 86 3.40 -12.96 -2.64
N THR A 87 2.71 -13.24 -3.73
CA THR A 87 3.32 -13.50 -5.05
C THR A 87 3.26 -12.25 -5.92
N PRO A 88 4.02 -12.19 -7.04
CA PRO A 88 3.85 -11.13 -8.04
C PRO A 88 2.41 -10.99 -8.55
N ALA A 89 1.68 -12.11 -8.68
CA ALA A 89 0.27 -12.10 -9.07
C ALA A 89 -0.61 -11.44 -7.98
N CYS A 90 -0.42 -11.80 -6.71
CA CYS A 90 -1.14 -11.18 -5.60
C CYS A 90 -0.83 -9.67 -5.50
N ALA A 91 0.44 -9.29 -5.71
CA ALA A 91 0.84 -7.89 -5.75
C ALA A 91 0.18 -7.11 -6.90
N GLN A 92 0.05 -7.73 -8.08
CA GLN A 92 -0.68 -7.17 -9.21
C GLN A 92 -2.17 -7.01 -8.90
N GLU A 93 -2.81 -8.05 -8.36
CA GLU A 93 -4.23 -7.99 -7.97
C GLU A 93 -4.50 -6.89 -6.92
N TYR A 94 -3.57 -6.70 -5.99
CA TYR A 94 -3.65 -5.59 -5.03
C TYR A 94 -3.54 -4.21 -5.71
N ALA A 95 -2.63 -4.08 -6.68
CA ALA A 95 -2.47 -2.84 -7.45
C ALA A 95 -3.74 -2.53 -8.25
N ASP A 96 -4.31 -3.53 -8.92
CA ASP A 96 -5.56 -3.41 -9.68
C ASP A 96 -6.72 -3.01 -8.77
N ALA A 97 -6.84 -3.64 -7.61
CA ALA A 97 -7.89 -3.31 -6.65
C ALA A 97 -7.77 -1.86 -6.14
N CYS A 98 -6.55 -1.37 -5.90
CA CYS A 98 -6.31 0.04 -5.56
C CYS A 98 -6.67 0.99 -6.72
N ALA A 99 -6.33 0.63 -7.95
CA ALA A 99 -6.65 1.44 -9.13
C ALA A 99 -8.17 1.58 -9.35
N TRP A 100 -8.91 0.48 -9.20
CA TRP A 100 -10.38 0.51 -9.25
C TRP A 100 -10.98 1.39 -8.17
N ARG A 101 -10.39 1.43 -6.97
CA ARG A 101 -10.82 2.34 -5.92
C ARG A 101 -10.55 3.80 -6.26
N ALA A 102 -9.40 4.12 -6.85
CA ALA A 102 -9.12 5.46 -7.35
C ALA A 102 -10.15 5.90 -8.41
N GLN A 103 -10.53 5.00 -9.31
CA GLN A 103 -11.62 5.22 -10.28
C GLN A 103 -12.96 5.50 -9.59
N GLY A 104 -13.32 4.73 -8.55
CA GLY A 104 -14.53 4.96 -7.76
C GLY A 104 -14.56 6.36 -7.10
N ARG A 105 -13.41 6.87 -6.63
CA ARG A 105 -13.33 8.23 -6.09
C ARG A 105 -13.48 9.31 -7.15
N ALA A 106 -12.97 9.10 -8.35
CA ALA A 106 -13.20 10.01 -9.47
C ALA A 106 -14.66 10.00 -9.94
N LEU A 107 -15.30 8.83 -9.97
CA LEU A 107 -16.73 8.68 -10.26
C LEU A 107 -17.59 9.48 -9.27
N GLU A 108 -17.28 9.37 -7.98
CA GLU A 108 -17.99 10.09 -6.93
C GLU A 108 -17.76 11.61 -7.03
N ALA A 109 -16.54 12.04 -7.35
CA ALA A 109 -16.24 13.46 -7.60
C ALA A 109 -17.05 14.03 -8.77
N LEU A 110 -17.10 13.33 -9.92
CA LEU A 110 -17.94 13.70 -11.07
C LEU A 110 -19.41 13.80 -10.69
N THR A 111 -19.91 12.82 -9.92
CA THR A 111 -21.30 12.80 -9.47
C THR A 111 -21.63 13.98 -8.57
N ARG A 112 -20.75 14.31 -7.60
CA ARG A 112 -20.91 15.47 -6.70
C ARG A 112 -20.87 16.80 -7.47
N ALA A 113 -20.11 16.87 -8.56
CA ALA A 113 -20.02 18.04 -9.44
C ALA A 113 -21.17 18.15 -10.46
N GLY A 114 -22.01 17.12 -10.60
CA GLY A 114 -23.14 17.11 -11.53
C GLY A 114 -22.84 16.60 -12.95
N HIS A 115 -21.62 16.13 -13.20
CA HIS A 115 -21.15 15.57 -14.50
C HIS A 115 -21.63 14.13 -14.68
N ARG A 116 -22.96 13.95 -14.82
CA ARG A 116 -23.61 12.62 -14.80
C ARG A 116 -23.25 11.76 -16.01
N HIS A 117 -23.06 12.37 -17.17
CA HIS A 117 -22.73 11.63 -18.39
C HIS A 117 -21.31 11.05 -18.30
N GLU A 118 -20.37 11.84 -17.81
CA GLU A 118 -18.97 11.50 -17.70
C GLU A 118 -18.71 10.57 -16.51
N ALA A 119 -19.50 10.72 -15.44
CA ALA A 119 -19.59 9.72 -14.38
C ALA A 119 -20.03 8.37 -14.96
N HIS A 120 -21.10 8.34 -15.77
CA HIS A 120 -21.55 7.10 -16.40
C HIS A 120 -20.49 6.50 -17.32
N GLN A 121 -19.84 7.32 -18.16
CA GLN A 121 -18.76 6.88 -19.04
C GLN A 121 -17.65 6.17 -18.24
N LEU A 122 -17.15 6.81 -17.18
CA LEU A 122 -16.11 6.24 -16.32
C LEU A 122 -16.58 4.98 -15.58
N ALA A 123 -17.85 4.92 -15.16
CA ALA A 123 -18.44 3.76 -14.48
C ALA A 123 -18.56 2.53 -15.39
N THR A 124 -18.67 2.72 -16.70
CA THR A 124 -18.80 1.63 -17.68
C THR A 124 -17.48 1.07 -18.18
N CYS A 125 -16.33 1.62 -17.76
CA CYS A 125 -15.01 1.07 -18.07
C CYS A 125 -14.91 -0.39 -17.58
N ALA A 126 -14.59 -1.32 -18.48
CA ALA A 126 -14.48 -2.74 -18.14
C ALA A 126 -13.06 -3.12 -17.72
N THR A 127 -12.07 -2.35 -18.14
CA THR A 127 -10.64 -2.59 -17.90
C THR A 127 -9.94 -1.35 -17.37
N LEU A 128 -8.76 -1.53 -16.77
CA LEU A 128 -7.92 -0.41 -16.35
C LEU A 128 -7.36 0.40 -17.54
N ASP A 129 -7.20 -0.23 -18.71
CA ASP A 129 -6.90 0.50 -19.95
C ASP A 129 -8.03 1.46 -20.33
N ASP A 130 -9.29 1.02 -20.22
CA ASP A 130 -10.46 1.89 -20.46
C ASP A 130 -10.47 3.06 -19.48
N VAL A 131 -10.22 2.79 -18.18
CA VAL A 131 -10.12 3.83 -17.14
C VAL A 131 -9.03 4.83 -17.47
N LEU A 132 -7.84 4.34 -17.87
CA LEU A 132 -6.70 5.18 -18.22
C LEU A 132 -7.03 6.15 -19.36
N VAL A 133 -7.63 5.62 -20.43
CA VAL A 133 -8.01 6.41 -21.61
C VAL A 133 -9.12 7.40 -21.26
N ALA A 134 -10.22 6.93 -20.67
CA ALA A 134 -11.37 7.77 -20.36
C ALA A 134 -10.99 8.88 -19.36
N ALA A 135 -10.29 8.56 -18.28
CA ALA A 135 -9.93 9.54 -17.27
C ALA A 135 -9.00 10.64 -17.82
N ARG A 136 -8.08 10.29 -18.72
CA ARG A 136 -7.20 11.28 -19.39
C ARG A 136 -7.97 12.22 -20.30
N GLN A 137 -8.90 11.70 -21.09
CA GLN A 137 -9.76 12.50 -21.97
C GLN A 137 -10.61 13.47 -21.14
N LEU A 138 -11.36 12.93 -20.16
CA LEU A 138 -12.22 13.72 -19.29
C LEU A 138 -11.46 14.77 -18.48
N ALA A 139 -10.22 14.50 -18.06
CA ALA A 139 -9.40 15.47 -17.34
C ALA A 139 -9.02 16.70 -18.19
N GLY A 140 -8.97 16.54 -19.52
CA GLY A 140 -8.80 17.64 -20.47
C GLY A 140 -10.02 18.55 -20.52
N ASP A 141 -11.20 17.95 -20.49
CA ASP A 141 -12.48 18.63 -20.74
C ASP A 141 -13.10 19.23 -19.47
N ILE A 142 -12.91 18.58 -18.31
CA ILE A 142 -13.62 18.90 -17.06
C ILE A 142 -12.65 19.43 -16.02
N SER A 143 -12.58 20.76 -15.92
CA SER A 143 -11.56 21.44 -15.09
C SER A 143 -11.76 21.30 -13.57
N ASP A 144 -12.99 21.23 -13.08
CA ASP A 144 -13.32 21.17 -11.65
C ASP A 144 -13.03 19.79 -11.01
N THR A 145 -13.18 18.70 -11.78
CA THR A 145 -12.82 17.34 -11.35
C THR A 145 -11.50 16.83 -11.92
N ARG A 146 -10.76 17.65 -12.68
CA ARG A 146 -9.52 17.28 -13.37
C ARG A 146 -8.57 16.46 -12.51
N ILE A 147 -8.25 16.93 -11.31
CA ILE A 147 -7.26 16.25 -10.44
C ILE A 147 -7.77 14.86 -10.04
N SER A 148 -9.05 14.69 -9.72
CA SER A 148 -9.61 13.38 -9.36
C SER A 148 -9.52 12.40 -10.54
N LEU A 149 -9.77 12.89 -11.76
CA LEU A 149 -9.61 12.12 -13.00
C LEU A 149 -8.15 11.77 -13.28
N THR A 150 -7.23 12.73 -13.12
CA THR A 150 -5.79 12.46 -13.23
C THR A 150 -5.35 11.37 -12.27
N MET A 151 -5.83 11.37 -11.03
CA MET A 151 -5.52 10.33 -10.05
C MET A 151 -6.08 8.97 -10.43
N ALA A 152 -7.30 8.89 -10.97
CA ALA A 152 -7.85 7.63 -11.48
C ALA A 152 -7.00 7.09 -12.66
N GLY A 153 -6.64 7.96 -13.60
CA GLY A 153 -5.78 7.60 -14.73
C GLY A 153 -4.38 7.16 -14.27
N ASP A 154 -3.74 7.89 -13.37
CA ASP A 154 -2.43 7.52 -12.83
C ASP A 154 -2.49 6.21 -12.03
N GLY A 155 -3.56 5.99 -11.27
CA GLY A 155 -3.81 4.74 -10.56
C GLY A 155 -3.87 3.55 -11.53
N ALA A 156 -4.67 3.67 -12.59
CA ALA A 156 -4.77 2.67 -13.64
C ALA A 156 -3.43 2.42 -14.34
N PHE A 157 -2.71 3.49 -14.71
CA PHE A 157 -1.37 3.37 -15.32
C PHE A 157 -0.38 2.64 -14.41
N ARG A 158 -0.33 2.98 -13.12
CA ARG A 158 0.59 2.35 -12.17
C ARG A 158 0.28 0.86 -11.98
N ALA A 159 -0.99 0.51 -11.89
CA ALA A 159 -1.41 -0.89 -11.84
C ALA A 159 -0.98 -1.64 -13.11
N LEU A 160 -1.27 -1.10 -14.31
CA LEU A 160 -0.88 -1.71 -15.59
C LEU A 160 0.64 -1.90 -15.74
N THR A 161 1.45 -1.07 -15.09
CA THR A 161 2.92 -1.17 -15.09
C THR A 161 3.50 -2.00 -13.93
N GLY A 162 2.67 -2.69 -13.14
CA GLY A 162 3.13 -3.54 -12.04
C GLY A 162 3.75 -2.77 -10.87
N ALA A 163 3.17 -1.61 -10.52
CA ALA A 163 3.65 -0.77 -9.42
C ALA A 163 2.63 -0.70 -8.25
N PRO A 164 2.58 -1.71 -7.36
CA PRO A 164 1.65 -1.73 -6.23
C PRO A 164 1.81 -0.57 -5.24
N PRO A 165 3.02 -0.18 -4.79
CA PRO A 165 3.14 0.91 -3.82
C PRO A 165 2.60 2.25 -4.34
N PRO A 166 2.93 2.70 -5.58
CA PRO A 166 2.29 3.87 -6.17
C PRO A 166 0.77 3.74 -6.32
N SER A 167 0.25 2.57 -6.71
CA SER A 167 -1.20 2.37 -6.89
C SER A 167 -1.96 2.54 -5.56
N ALA A 168 -1.45 1.97 -4.46
CA ALA A 168 -2.01 2.13 -3.13
C ALA A 168 -1.92 3.58 -2.62
N TYR A 169 -0.80 4.26 -2.87
CA TYR A 169 -0.64 5.67 -2.54
C TYR A 169 -1.67 6.55 -3.27
N ILE A 170 -1.83 6.35 -4.58
CA ILE A 170 -2.77 7.13 -5.39
C ILE A 170 -4.20 6.93 -4.92
N ALA A 171 -4.63 5.70 -4.64
CA ALA A 171 -5.95 5.41 -4.10
C ALA A 171 -6.21 6.14 -2.77
N ALA A 172 -5.25 6.10 -1.84
CA ALA A 172 -5.33 6.79 -0.55
C ALA A 172 -5.46 8.31 -0.70
N HIS A 173 -4.68 8.90 -1.60
CA HIS A 173 -4.79 10.33 -1.87
C HIS A 173 -6.05 10.70 -2.65
N ALA A 174 -6.59 9.80 -3.49
CA ALA A 174 -7.85 10.04 -4.20
C ALA A 174 -9.01 10.11 -3.20
N ALA A 175 -9.01 9.22 -2.20
CA ALA A 175 -9.94 9.27 -1.09
C ALA A 175 -9.73 10.53 -0.22
N MET A 176 -8.47 10.90 0.05
CA MET A 176 -8.15 12.13 0.80
C MET A 176 -8.68 13.39 0.12
N ARG A 177 -8.56 13.45 -1.20
CA ARG A 177 -9.04 14.58 -1.98
C ARG A 177 -10.55 14.75 -1.85
N LEU A 178 -11.27 13.65 -1.79
CA LEU A 178 -12.73 13.64 -1.77
C LEU A 178 -13.30 13.89 -0.37
N ASP A 179 -12.73 13.24 0.65
CA ASP A 179 -13.29 13.18 2.00
C ASP A 179 -12.28 13.56 3.11
N GLY A 180 -11.18 14.21 2.75
CA GLY A 180 -10.16 14.68 3.68
C GLY A 180 -9.40 13.55 4.41
N ALA A 181 -8.87 13.86 5.59
CA ALA A 181 -8.10 12.90 6.39
C ALA A 181 -8.90 11.61 6.72
N ALA A 182 -10.22 11.72 6.87
CA ALA A 182 -11.09 10.57 7.11
C ALA A 182 -11.13 9.62 5.92
N GLY A 183 -11.24 10.15 4.68
CA GLY A 183 -11.16 9.35 3.47
C GLY A 183 -9.82 8.64 3.31
N PHE A 184 -8.72 9.34 3.60
CA PHE A 184 -7.38 8.74 3.59
C PHE A 184 -7.26 7.57 4.58
N ALA A 185 -7.69 7.78 5.82
CA ALA A 185 -7.63 6.75 6.86
C ALA A 185 -8.51 5.53 6.52
N ALA A 186 -9.72 5.76 6.01
CA ALA A 186 -10.61 4.69 5.58
C ALA A 186 -10.02 3.87 4.42
N GLU A 187 -9.35 4.52 3.47
CA GLU A 187 -8.68 3.84 2.37
C GLU A 187 -7.49 3.01 2.85
N ARG A 188 -6.67 3.54 3.78
CA ARG A 188 -5.55 2.80 4.38
C ARG A 188 -6.01 1.59 5.20
N ALA A 189 -7.13 1.73 5.92
CA ALA A 189 -7.75 0.61 6.63
C ALA A 189 -8.20 -0.48 5.65
N TRP A 190 -8.94 -0.12 4.60
CA TRP A 190 -9.37 -1.07 3.56
C TRP A 190 -8.18 -1.78 2.89
N GLN A 191 -7.11 -1.04 2.58
CA GLN A 191 -5.89 -1.61 1.99
C GLN A 191 -5.23 -2.64 2.91
N SER A 192 -5.18 -2.35 4.21
CA SER A 192 -4.65 -3.29 5.19
C SER A 192 -5.54 -4.52 5.31
N ASP A 193 -6.84 -4.35 5.43
CA ASP A 193 -7.80 -5.45 5.54
C ASP A 193 -7.74 -6.37 4.32
N TRP A 194 -7.65 -5.79 3.12
CA TRP A 194 -7.46 -6.55 1.88
C TRP A 194 -6.22 -7.44 1.95
N LEU A 195 -5.08 -6.90 2.40
CA LEU A 195 -3.83 -7.64 2.51
C LEU A 195 -3.93 -8.72 3.58
N VAL A 196 -4.50 -8.41 4.74
CA VAL A 196 -4.65 -9.36 5.85
C VAL A 196 -5.53 -10.54 5.45
N GLU A 197 -6.69 -10.27 4.85
CA GLU A 197 -7.62 -11.29 4.39
C GLU A 197 -6.97 -12.17 3.31
N ARG A 198 -6.41 -11.55 2.27
CA ARG A 198 -5.87 -12.28 1.12
C ARG A 198 -4.63 -13.11 1.45
N LEU A 199 -3.84 -12.65 2.41
CA LEU A 199 -2.60 -13.31 2.83
C LEU A 199 -2.80 -14.24 4.04
N GLY A 200 -4.02 -14.34 4.58
CA GLY A 200 -4.33 -15.18 5.74
C GLY A 200 -3.55 -14.78 7.00
N LEU A 201 -3.25 -13.49 7.15
CA LEU A 201 -2.44 -13.00 8.26
C LEU A 201 -3.27 -12.96 9.54
N ARG A 202 -2.61 -13.19 10.68
CA ARG A 202 -3.28 -13.04 11.97
C ARG A 202 -3.49 -11.55 12.21
N ALA A 203 -4.74 -11.15 12.44
CA ALA A 203 -5.04 -9.83 12.99
C ALA A 203 -4.25 -9.71 14.31
N GLY A 204 -3.33 -8.76 14.37
CA GLY A 204 -2.51 -8.54 15.55
C GLY A 204 -3.41 -8.14 16.72
N HIS A 205 -3.30 -8.85 17.84
CA HIS A 205 -3.82 -8.42 19.14
C HIS A 205 -2.91 -7.33 19.74
#